data_AF-A0A2V7FQG5-F1
#
_entry.id   AF-A0A2V7FQG5-F1
#
_cell.length_a   1.000
_cell.length_b   1.000
_cell.length_c   1.000
_cell.angle_alpha   90.00
_cell.angle_beta   90.00
_cell.angle_gamma   90.00
#
_symmetry.space_group_name_H-M   'P 1'
#
loop_
_entity.id
_entity.type
_entity.pdbx_description
1 polymer ?
#
loop_
_entity_poly.entity_id
_entity_poly.type
_entity_poly.pdbx_seq_one_letter_code
_entity_poly.pdbx_strand_id
1 'polypeptide(L)'
;MATDQPITSYSAFLRALLSDRERFFEEVVDGVALGSKLRDAVVTIITLSGFFGLVAGAYSGPAQAVSAAVKLPFLFFATFGVCFPAFFVVQVLVGSRLRLLQVAVLVFGALALTCVLLAAFVPITAFFLVTGANYYFQHLLNIVLAGVAGLFGMYALHEGLSVVCEKRGVYPRKALTIMRAWALLFGFVGIQLAWTLRPFLGDRNEPFRVFGTYRGNFYAAIIYAVNQLMQGDAKPAALPAKHDSLARFRGLPFSPIDTVADSSHHRERQ
;
A
#
# COMPACT_ATOMS: atom_id res chain seq x y z
N MET A 1 4.28 -41.37 10.67
CA MET A 1 3.71 -41.11 9.34
C MET A 1 2.30 -40.57 9.57
N ALA A 2 2.19 -39.29 9.97
CA ALA A 2 0.89 -38.66 10.17
C ALA A 2 0.38 -38.25 8.78
N THR A 3 -0.77 -38.77 8.39
CA THR A 3 -1.54 -38.37 7.20
C THR A 3 -1.99 -36.93 7.38
N ASP A 4 -1.09 -35.99 7.11
CA ASP A 4 -1.40 -34.59 7.16
C ASP A 4 -2.16 -34.23 5.89
N GLN A 5 -3.49 -34.14 6.00
CA GLN A 5 -4.33 -33.77 4.88
C GLN A 5 -3.87 -32.42 4.30
N PRO A 6 -3.92 -32.26 2.97
CA PRO A 6 -3.48 -31.02 2.33
C PRO A 6 -4.28 -29.83 2.86
N ILE A 7 -3.60 -28.69 3.05
CA ILE A 7 -4.23 -27.45 3.51
C ILE A 7 -5.25 -26.99 2.45
N THR A 8 -6.50 -27.36 2.67
CA THR A 8 -7.64 -27.11 1.76
C THR A 8 -8.74 -26.28 2.42
N SER A 9 -8.69 -26.14 3.75
CA SER A 9 -9.63 -25.36 4.55
C SER A 9 -8.99 -24.07 5.06
N TYR A 10 -9.78 -23.01 5.16
CA TYR A 10 -9.35 -21.70 5.63
C TYR A 10 -8.75 -21.73 7.05
N SER A 11 -9.34 -22.51 7.96
CA SER A 11 -8.82 -22.65 9.33
C SER A 11 -7.48 -23.39 9.37
N ALA A 12 -7.30 -24.39 8.51
CA ALA A 12 -6.04 -25.09 8.33
C ALA A 12 -4.98 -24.16 7.72
N PHE A 13 -5.37 -23.29 6.79
CA PHE A 13 -4.49 -22.27 6.21
C PHE A 13 -3.97 -21.30 7.28
N LEU A 14 -4.86 -20.74 8.11
CA LEU A 14 -4.44 -19.82 9.17
C LEU A 14 -3.55 -20.49 10.22
N ARG A 15 -3.88 -21.72 10.64
CA ARG A 15 -3.06 -22.50 11.58
C ARG A 15 -1.69 -22.81 10.99
N ALA A 16 -1.63 -23.25 9.74
CA ALA A 16 -0.37 -23.53 9.07
C ALA A 16 0.47 -22.26 8.87
N LEU A 17 -0.17 -21.12 8.55
CA LEU A 17 0.56 -19.86 8.37
C LEU A 17 1.14 -19.32 9.69
N LEU A 18 0.42 -19.49 10.80
CA LEU A 18 0.80 -18.95 12.11
C LEU A 18 1.70 -19.89 12.92
N SER A 19 1.32 -21.16 13.03
CA SER A 19 1.97 -22.15 13.89
C SER A 19 2.96 -23.03 13.12
N ASP A 20 2.56 -23.55 11.96
CA ASP A 20 3.36 -24.53 11.20
C ASP A 20 3.89 -23.95 9.89
N ARG A 21 4.52 -22.77 9.99
CA ARG A 21 4.99 -22.02 8.82
C ARG A 21 5.89 -22.86 7.92
N GLU A 22 6.75 -23.71 8.48
CA GLU A 22 7.58 -24.65 7.71
C GLU A 22 6.73 -25.55 6.80
N ARG A 23 5.67 -26.17 7.34
CA ARG A 23 4.76 -27.02 6.59
C ARG A 23 4.05 -26.26 5.48
N PHE A 24 3.61 -25.02 5.76
CA PHE A 24 3.01 -24.17 4.72
C PHE A 24 4.00 -23.95 3.56
N PHE A 25 5.24 -23.56 3.87
CA PHE A 25 6.26 -23.31 2.86
C PHE A 25 6.68 -24.56 2.10
N GLU A 26 6.77 -25.71 2.77
CA GLU A 26 7.03 -27.02 2.16
C GLU A 26 5.92 -27.40 1.17
N GLU A 27 4.64 -27.32 1.57
CA GLU A 27 3.52 -27.63 0.66
C GLU A 27 3.47 -26.70 -0.56
N VAL A 28 3.86 -25.42 -0.40
CA VAL A 28 3.94 -24.46 -1.51
C VAL A 28 5.06 -24.86 -2.49
N VAL A 29 6.21 -25.28 -1.98
CA VAL A 29 7.33 -25.74 -2.83
C VAL A 29 7.05 -27.09 -3.48
N ASP A 30 6.32 -27.97 -2.82
CA ASP A 30 5.88 -29.25 -3.37
C ASP A 30 4.68 -29.08 -4.34
N GLY A 31 4.13 -27.87 -4.45
CA GLY A 31 3.07 -27.52 -5.40
C GLY A 31 1.68 -28.04 -5.00
N VAL A 32 1.50 -28.35 -3.72
CA VAL A 32 0.28 -28.97 -3.18
C VAL A 32 -0.79 -27.92 -2.92
N ALA A 33 -1.93 -28.05 -3.62
CA ALA A 33 -3.11 -27.21 -3.44
C ALA A 33 -2.81 -25.69 -3.50
N LEU A 34 -1.97 -25.28 -4.45
CA LEU A 34 -1.55 -23.89 -4.57
C LEU A 34 -2.72 -22.92 -4.81
N GLY A 35 -3.73 -23.35 -5.58
CA GLY A 35 -4.91 -22.52 -5.87
C GLY A 35 -5.78 -22.23 -4.64
N SER A 36 -5.98 -23.22 -3.75
CA SER A 36 -6.73 -23.00 -2.50
C SER A 36 -5.94 -22.08 -1.57
N LYS A 37 -4.63 -22.30 -1.42
CA LYS A 37 -3.76 -21.44 -0.61
C LYS A 37 -3.73 -20.00 -1.11
N LEU A 38 -3.68 -19.79 -2.42
CA LEU A 38 -3.75 -18.46 -3.02
C LEU A 38 -5.06 -17.77 -2.69
N ARG A 39 -6.19 -18.46 -2.90
CA ARG A 39 -7.51 -17.94 -2.60
C ARG A 39 -7.64 -17.58 -1.11
N ASP A 40 -7.21 -18.45 -0.22
CA ASP A 40 -7.32 -18.25 1.22
C ASP A 40 -6.40 -17.11 1.71
N ALA A 41 -5.22 -16.96 1.10
CA ALA A 41 -4.34 -15.81 1.33
C ALA A 41 -4.97 -14.50 0.85
N VAL A 42 -5.54 -14.48 -0.36
CA VAL A 42 -6.24 -13.32 -0.93
C VAL A 42 -7.42 -12.91 -0.05
N VAL A 43 -8.25 -13.88 0.37
CA VAL A 43 -9.37 -13.63 1.28
C VAL A 43 -8.87 -13.03 2.59
N THR A 44 -7.81 -13.58 3.18
CA THR A 44 -7.20 -13.07 4.42
C THR A 44 -6.69 -11.64 4.27
N ILE A 45 -6.03 -11.32 3.14
CA ILE A 45 -5.55 -9.97 2.88
C ILE A 45 -6.72 -9.01 2.77
N ILE A 46 -7.75 -9.32 1.98
CA ILE A 46 -8.89 -8.41 1.79
C ILE A 46 -9.63 -8.18 3.10
N THR A 47 -9.94 -9.24 3.86
CA THR A 47 -10.75 -9.13 5.08
C THR A 47 -9.98 -8.47 6.22
N LEU A 48 -8.78 -8.93 6.54
CA LEU A 48 -8.05 -8.47 7.72
C LEU A 48 -7.43 -7.09 7.51
N SER A 49 -6.89 -6.82 6.32
CA SER A 49 -6.33 -5.51 6.01
C SER A 49 -7.43 -4.45 5.85
N GLY A 50 -8.60 -4.84 5.31
CA GLY A 50 -9.78 -4.00 5.26
C GLY A 50 -10.33 -3.68 6.65
N PHE A 51 -10.39 -4.67 7.54
CA PHE A 51 -10.82 -4.47 8.94
C PHE A 51 -9.89 -3.52 9.70
N PHE A 52 -8.57 -3.70 9.57
CA PHE A 52 -7.60 -2.76 10.14
C PHE A 52 -7.75 -1.35 9.55
N GLY A 53 -7.88 -1.23 8.23
CA GLY A 53 -8.09 0.05 7.54
C GLY A 53 -9.37 0.76 7.99
N LEU A 54 -10.45 0.01 8.22
CA LEU A 54 -11.72 0.54 8.72
C LEU A 54 -11.55 1.16 10.12
N VAL A 55 -10.94 0.42 11.05
CA VAL A 55 -10.76 0.91 12.43
C VAL A 55 -9.76 2.07 12.47
N ALA A 56 -8.66 1.98 11.74
CA ALA A 56 -7.67 3.05 11.64
C ALA A 56 -8.28 4.34 11.05
N GLY A 57 -9.12 4.21 10.01
CA GLY A 57 -9.76 5.34 9.31
C GLY A 57 -11.01 5.89 10.01
N ALA A 58 -11.62 5.14 10.94
CA ALA A 58 -12.80 5.59 11.69
C ALA A 58 -12.59 6.89 12.45
N TYR A 59 -11.34 7.19 12.86
CA TYR A 59 -10.99 8.42 13.53
C TYR A 59 -11.29 9.68 12.70
N SER A 60 -11.05 9.62 11.38
CA SER A 60 -11.24 10.77 10.48
C SER A 60 -12.64 10.88 9.88
N GLY A 61 -13.53 9.92 10.19
CA GLY A 61 -14.93 9.90 9.79
C GLY A 61 -15.33 8.63 9.01
N PRO A 62 -16.63 8.27 9.00
CA PRO A 62 -17.10 7.01 8.42
C PRO A 62 -16.79 6.84 6.93
N ALA A 63 -16.89 7.92 6.14
CA ALA A 63 -16.58 7.89 4.71
C ALA A 63 -15.08 7.62 4.45
N GLN A 64 -14.21 8.08 5.34
CA GLN A 64 -12.78 7.84 5.23
C GLN A 64 -12.40 6.44 5.74
N ALA A 65 -13.10 5.91 6.75
CA ALA A 65 -12.95 4.53 7.19
C ALA A 65 -13.19 3.53 6.06
N VAL A 66 -14.27 3.69 5.29
CA VAL A 66 -14.58 2.83 4.15
C VAL A 66 -13.54 3.00 3.04
N SER A 67 -13.11 4.23 2.77
CA SER A 67 -12.05 4.50 1.80
C SER A 67 -10.73 3.82 2.18
N ALA A 68 -10.30 3.94 3.43
CA ALA A 68 -9.11 3.28 3.96
C ALA A 68 -9.21 1.75 3.90
N ALA A 69 -10.37 1.19 4.26
CA ALA A 69 -10.63 -0.24 4.21
C ALA A 69 -10.48 -0.85 2.81
N VAL A 70 -10.83 -0.10 1.75
CA VAL A 70 -10.67 -0.54 0.36
C VAL A 70 -9.26 -0.26 -0.17
N LYS A 71 -8.67 0.88 0.19
CA LYS A 71 -7.34 1.29 -0.28
C LYS A 71 -6.22 0.40 0.26
N LEU A 72 -6.36 -0.14 1.47
CA LEU A 72 -5.31 -0.92 2.12
C LEU A 72 -5.08 -2.31 1.45
N PRO A 73 -6.12 -3.10 1.13
CA PRO A 73 -5.97 -4.27 0.25
C PRO A 73 -5.42 -3.88 -1.12
N PHE A 74 -5.95 -2.82 -1.74
CA PHE A 74 -5.50 -2.36 -3.06
C PHE A 74 -4.01 -2.03 -3.06
N LEU A 75 -3.50 -1.40 -2.01
CA LEU A 75 -2.09 -1.09 -1.83
C LEU A 75 -1.22 -2.34 -1.89
N PHE A 76 -1.60 -3.41 -1.17
CA PHE A 76 -0.85 -4.67 -1.19
C PHE A 76 -0.84 -5.32 -2.59
N PHE A 77 -1.99 -5.37 -3.27
CA PHE A 77 -2.08 -5.92 -4.63
C PHE A 77 -1.31 -5.08 -5.66
N ALA A 78 -1.38 -3.75 -5.57
CA ALA A 78 -0.65 -2.86 -6.45
C ALA A 78 0.87 -2.99 -6.24
N THR A 79 1.32 -3.08 -4.99
CA THR A 79 2.74 -3.28 -4.66
C THR A 79 3.23 -4.63 -5.20
N PHE A 80 2.44 -5.69 -5.06
CA PHE A 80 2.72 -6.97 -5.70
C PHE A 80 2.81 -6.83 -7.22
N GLY A 81 1.82 -6.23 -7.88
CA GLY A 81 1.79 -6.09 -9.34
C GLY A 81 3.00 -5.34 -9.90
N VAL A 82 3.50 -4.32 -9.19
CA VAL A 82 4.68 -3.54 -9.61
C VAL A 82 5.98 -4.29 -9.32
N CYS A 83 6.11 -4.91 -8.15
CA CYS A 83 7.37 -5.52 -7.71
C CYS A 83 7.58 -6.97 -8.20
N PHE A 84 6.51 -7.69 -8.54
CA PHE A 84 6.54 -9.10 -8.88
C PHE A 84 7.21 -9.41 -10.23
N PRO A 85 6.97 -8.68 -11.33
CA PRO A 85 7.59 -8.99 -12.62
C PRO A 85 9.12 -8.94 -12.56
N ALA A 86 9.67 -7.88 -11.95
CA ALA A 86 11.11 -7.71 -11.78
C ALA A 86 11.71 -8.82 -10.89
N PHE A 87 11.00 -9.18 -9.81
CA PHE A 87 11.43 -10.26 -8.92
C PHE A 87 11.50 -11.60 -9.61
N PHE A 88 10.46 -11.95 -10.37
CA PHE A 88 10.39 -13.21 -11.09
C PHE A 88 11.53 -13.36 -12.10
N VAL A 89 11.84 -12.32 -12.87
CA VAL A 89 12.97 -12.34 -13.81
C VAL A 89 14.29 -12.56 -13.09
N VAL A 90 14.57 -11.81 -12.03
CA VAL A 90 15.80 -11.97 -11.25
C VAL A 90 15.87 -13.37 -10.64
N GLN A 91 14.76 -13.90 -10.14
CA GLN A 91 14.69 -15.23 -9.56
C GLN A 91 15.01 -16.34 -10.58
N VAL A 92 14.51 -16.21 -11.82
CA VAL A 92 14.83 -17.12 -12.93
C VAL A 92 16.32 -17.02 -13.30
N LEU A 93 16.88 -15.81 -13.37
CA LEU A 93 18.31 -15.60 -13.68
C LEU A 93 19.24 -16.21 -12.63
N VAL A 94 18.81 -16.25 -11.38
CA VAL A 94 19.56 -16.86 -10.26
C VAL A 94 19.44 -18.40 -10.26
N GLY A 95 18.61 -18.96 -11.14
CA GLY A 95 18.44 -20.41 -11.31
C GLY A 95 17.46 -21.03 -10.31
N SER A 96 16.52 -20.26 -9.76
CA SER A 96 15.45 -20.81 -8.92
C SER A 96 14.59 -21.79 -9.72
N ARG A 97 14.27 -22.93 -9.11
CA ARG A 97 13.44 -23.98 -9.74
C ARG A 97 11.93 -23.80 -9.48
N LEU A 98 11.52 -22.73 -8.81
CA LEU A 98 10.12 -22.50 -8.46
C LEU A 98 9.30 -21.97 -9.64
N ARG A 99 8.07 -22.46 -9.75
CA ARG A 99 7.09 -21.98 -10.73
C ARG A 99 6.54 -20.63 -10.29
N LEU A 100 6.11 -19.80 -11.26
CA LEU A 100 5.53 -18.47 -11.03
C LEU A 100 4.43 -18.47 -9.95
N LEU A 101 3.56 -19.49 -9.97
CA LEU A 101 2.46 -19.60 -9.02
C LEU A 101 2.93 -19.94 -7.59
N GLN A 102 4.00 -20.72 -7.44
CA GLN A 102 4.58 -21.03 -6.11
C GLN A 102 5.17 -19.77 -5.48
N VAL A 103 5.88 -18.97 -6.29
CA VAL A 103 6.45 -17.70 -5.85
C VAL A 103 5.34 -16.71 -5.48
N ALA A 104 4.28 -16.64 -6.29
CA ALA A 104 3.13 -15.80 -5.97
C ALA A 104 2.51 -16.22 -4.63
N VAL A 105 2.19 -17.50 -4.43
CA VAL A 105 1.61 -18.01 -3.17
C VAL A 105 2.54 -17.75 -1.98
N LEU A 106 3.85 -17.86 -2.17
CA LEU A 106 4.86 -17.55 -1.16
C LEU A 106 4.74 -16.09 -0.69
N VAL A 107 4.69 -15.15 -1.64
CA VAL A 107 4.56 -13.72 -1.35
C VAL A 107 3.18 -13.41 -0.76
N PHE A 108 2.10 -13.98 -1.31
CA PHE A 108 0.76 -13.83 -0.77
C PHE A 108 0.62 -14.39 0.65
N GLY A 109 1.34 -15.47 0.99
CA GLY A 109 1.43 -15.99 2.35
C GLY A 109 2.07 -14.98 3.31
N ALA A 110 3.18 -14.36 2.92
CA ALA A 110 3.82 -13.30 3.70
C ALA A 110 2.90 -12.08 3.91
N LEU A 111 2.23 -11.63 2.85
CA LEU A 111 1.27 -10.53 2.92
C LEU A 111 0.07 -10.88 3.80
N ALA A 112 -0.45 -12.11 3.71
CA ALA A 112 -1.51 -12.58 4.59
C ALA A 112 -1.07 -12.56 6.06
N LEU A 113 0.17 -12.98 6.34
CA LEU A 113 0.73 -12.92 7.70
C LEU A 113 0.85 -11.48 8.20
N THR A 114 1.32 -10.55 7.37
CA THR A 114 1.29 -9.11 7.69
C THR A 114 -0.13 -8.64 8.03
N CYS A 115 -1.14 -9.07 7.28
CA CYS A 115 -2.53 -8.70 7.53
C CYS A 115 -3.09 -9.31 8.82
N VAL A 116 -2.68 -10.53 9.17
CA VAL A 116 -3.03 -11.15 10.47
C VAL A 116 -2.42 -10.36 11.62
N LEU A 117 -1.15 -9.94 11.50
CA LEU A 117 -0.51 -9.10 12.51
C LEU A 117 -1.17 -7.72 12.63
N LEU A 118 -1.54 -7.10 11.50
CA LEU A 118 -2.33 -5.86 11.50
C LEU A 118 -3.67 -6.03 12.23
N ALA A 119 -4.39 -7.13 11.97
CA ALA A 119 -5.63 -7.43 12.67
C ALA A 119 -5.41 -7.61 14.19
N ALA A 120 -4.30 -8.22 14.61
CA ALA A 120 -3.95 -8.35 16.01
C ALA A 120 -3.68 -7.00 16.71
N PHE A 121 -3.31 -5.96 15.96
CA PHE A 121 -3.11 -4.60 16.48
C PHE A 121 -4.37 -3.74 16.49
N VAL A 122 -5.48 -4.20 15.90
CA VAL A 122 -6.79 -3.51 15.94
C VAL A 122 -7.28 -3.16 17.36
N PRO A 123 -7.22 -4.04 18.38
CA PRO A 123 -7.63 -3.65 19.74
C PRO A 123 -6.82 -2.47 20.28
N ILE A 124 -5.55 -2.35 19.93
CA ILE A 124 -4.68 -1.23 20.33
C ILE A 124 -5.20 0.06 19.68
N THR A 125 -5.46 0.05 18.37
CA THR A 125 -5.95 1.24 17.65
C THR A 125 -7.36 1.64 18.08
N ALA A 126 -8.23 0.66 18.35
CA ALA A 126 -9.59 0.88 18.85
C ALA A 126 -9.60 1.50 20.26
N PHE A 127 -8.69 1.06 21.15
CA PHE A 127 -8.58 1.64 22.50
C PHE A 127 -8.25 3.14 22.45
N PHE A 128 -7.28 3.56 21.63
CA PHE A 128 -6.92 4.97 21.49
C PHE A 128 -7.97 5.79 20.72
N LEU A 129 -8.73 5.14 19.83
CA LEU A 129 -9.88 5.75 19.16
C LEU A 129 -10.98 6.11 20.17
N VAL A 130 -11.34 5.18 21.06
CA VAL A 130 -12.39 5.39 22.09
C VAL A 130 -11.94 6.39 23.16
N THR A 131 -10.65 6.39 23.51
CA THR A 131 -10.08 7.30 24.50
C THR A 131 -10.01 8.76 24.01
N GLY A 132 -10.19 9.01 22.70
CA GLY A 132 -10.17 10.36 22.13
C GLY A 132 -8.77 10.97 22.05
N ALA A 133 -7.76 10.15 21.71
CA ALA A 133 -6.38 10.62 21.56
C ALA A 133 -6.21 11.63 20.39
N ASN A 134 -5.17 12.47 20.43
CA ASN A 134 -4.90 13.45 19.37
C ASN A 134 -4.77 12.78 17.97
N TYR A 135 -5.30 13.45 16.94
CA TYR A 135 -5.23 12.99 15.53
C TYR A 135 -3.81 12.61 15.09
N TYR A 136 -2.81 13.44 15.39
CA TYR A 136 -1.42 13.20 14.98
C TYR A 136 -0.83 11.98 15.68
N PHE A 137 -1.17 11.78 16.95
CA PHE A 137 -0.75 10.62 17.72
C PHE A 137 -1.34 9.33 17.14
N GLN A 138 -2.65 9.31 16.86
CA GLN A 138 -3.33 8.16 16.27
C GLN A 138 -2.79 7.85 14.86
N HIS A 139 -2.50 8.87 14.07
CA HIS A 139 -1.91 8.71 12.74
C HIS A 139 -0.50 8.09 12.81
N LEU A 140 0.35 8.59 13.70
CA LEU A 140 1.71 8.06 13.90
C LEU A 140 1.67 6.63 14.45
N LEU A 141 0.79 6.35 15.42
CA LEU A 141 0.57 5.02 15.97
C LEU A 141 0.23 4.01 14.87
N ASN A 142 -0.74 4.32 14.01
CA ASN A 142 -1.14 3.44 12.90
C ASN A 142 0.01 3.18 11.92
N ILE A 143 0.81 4.20 11.60
CA ILE A 143 1.99 4.05 10.74
C ILE A 143 3.03 3.13 11.39
N VAL A 144 3.31 3.31 12.68
CA VAL A 144 4.27 2.49 13.43
C VAL A 144 3.79 1.04 13.50
N LEU A 145 2.53 0.80 13.87
CA LEU A 145 1.95 -0.54 13.93
C LEU A 145 1.97 -1.24 12.57
N ALA A 146 1.66 -0.52 11.48
CA ALA A 146 1.74 -1.05 10.14
C ALA A 146 3.18 -1.36 9.70
N GLY A 147 4.14 -0.49 10.04
CA GLY A 147 5.56 -0.72 9.78
C GLY A 147 6.10 -1.94 10.53
N VAL A 148 5.74 -2.09 11.80
CA VAL A 148 6.10 -3.25 12.63
C VAL A 148 5.50 -4.54 12.06
N ALA A 149 4.21 -4.56 11.74
CA ALA A 149 3.55 -5.71 11.14
C ALA A 149 4.18 -6.11 9.79
N GLY A 150 4.54 -5.13 8.96
CA GLY A 150 5.23 -5.35 7.69
C GLY A 150 6.61 -5.96 7.88
N LEU A 151 7.39 -5.45 8.84
CA LEU A 151 8.73 -5.96 9.14
C LEU A 151 8.69 -7.41 9.63
N PHE A 152 7.79 -7.73 10.56
CA PHE A 152 7.63 -9.09 11.07
C PHE A 152 7.12 -10.06 9.99
N GLY A 153 6.18 -9.64 9.13
CA GLY A 153 5.73 -10.46 8.01
C GLY A 153 6.85 -10.78 7.01
N MET A 154 7.69 -9.80 6.70
CA MET A 154 8.87 -10.01 5.84
C MET A 154 9.93 -10.89 6.50
N TYR A 155 10.16 -10.75 7.81
CA TYR A 155 11.08 -11.60 8.56
C TYR A 155 10.63 -13.07 8.54
N ALA A 156 9.35 -13.32 8.81
CA ALA A 156 8.78 -14.66 8.80
C ALA A 156 8.83 -15.32 7.39
N LEU A 157 8.70 -14.53 6.33
CA LEU A 157 8.90 -15.01 4.95
C LEU A 157 10.35 -15.47 4.71
N HIS A 158 11.31 -14.65 5.13
CA HIS A 158 12.73 -14.96 4.98
C HIS A 158 13.11 -16.22 5.77
N GLU A 159 12.65 -16.33 7.01
CA GLU A 159 12.84 -17.52 7.85
C GLU A 159 12.24 -18.77 7.19
N GLY A 160 10.98 -18.68 6.75
CA GLY A 160 10.29 -19.76 6.07
C GLY A 160 11.00 -20.28 4.82
N LEU A 161 11.48 -19.39 3.96
CA LEU A 161 12.23 -19.79 2.78
C LEU A 161 13.61 -20.36 3.13
N SER A 162 14.26 -19.84 4.17
CA SER A 162 15.57 -20.33 4.60
C SER A 162 15.50 -21.79 5.07
N VAL A 163 14.46 -22.16 5.81
CA VAL A 163 14.23 -23.56 6.24
C VAL A 163 14.00 -24.48 5.04
N VAL A 164 13.18 -24.06 4.08
CA VAL A 164 12.91 -24.87 2.88
C VAL A 164 14.16 -25.03 2.01
N CYS A 165 14.99 -23.99 1.93
CA CYS A 165 16.29 -24.04 1.26
C CYS A 165 17.18 -25.12 1.88
N GLU A 166 17.26 -25.20 3.21
CA GLU A 166 18.09 -26.18 3.91
C GLU A 166 17.57 -27.61 3.76
N LYS A 167 16.25 -27.81 3.84
CA LYS A 167 15.67 -29.16 3.78
C LYS A 167 15.62 -29.77 2.37
N ARG A 168 15.39 -28.96 1.32
CA ARG A 168 15.12 -29.49 -0.04
C ARG A 168 16.06 -28.99 -1.15
N GLY A 169 17.00 -28.07 -0.87
CA GLY A 169 17.95 -27.59 -1.88
C GLY A 169 17.33 -26.91 -3.11
N VAL A 170 16.05 -26.50 -3.02
CA VAL A 170 15.26 -25.93 -4.13
C VAL A 170 15.66 -24.49 -4.43
N TYR A 171 16.20 -23.78 -3.42
CA TYR A 171 16.59 -22.38 -3.51
C TYR A 171 18.10 -22.22 -3.29
N PRO A 172 18.83 -21.47 -4.14
CA PRO A 172 20.24 -21.17 -3.87
C PRO A 172 20.39 -20.24 -2.65
N ARG A 173 21.43 -20.42 -1.82
CA ARG A 173 21.72 -19.48 -0.72
C ARG A 173 21.89 -18.03 -1.20
N LYS A 174 22.46 -17.82 -2.39
CA LYS A 174 22.59 -16.51 -3.04
C LYS A 174 21.22 -15.86 -3.33
N ALA A 175 20.21 -16.66 -3.59
CA ALA A 175 18.87 -16.20 -3.91
C ALA A 175 18.13 -15.67 -2.66
N LEU A 176 18.47 -16.14 -1.45
CA LEU A 176 17.95 -15.58 -0.19
C LEU A 176 18.40 -14.14 0.03
N THR A 177 19.66 -13.83 -0.28
CA THR A 177 20.17 -12.45 -0.22
C THR A 177 19.41 -11.53 -1.18
N ILE A 178 19.14 -12.01 -2.39
CA ILE A 178 18.38 -11.27 -3.40
C ILE A 178 16.93 -11.10 -2.97
N MET A 179 16.32 -12.11 -2.36
CA MET A 179 14.99 -11.99 -1.76
C MET A 179 14.96 -10.93 -0.66
N ARG A 180 15.98 -10.86 0.20
CA ARG A 180 16.07 -9.82 1.23
C ARG A 180 16.17 -8.42 0.61
N ALA A 181 16.99 -8.26 -0.43
CA ALA A 181 17.07 -7.01 -1.17
C ALA A 181 15.73 -6.64 -1.84
N TRP A 182 15.03 -7.64 -2.39
CA TRP A 182 13.69 -7.45 -2.94
C TRP A 182 12.66 -7.09 -1.87
N ALA A 183 12.68 -7.69 -0.69
CA ALA A 183 11.78 -7.34 0.41
C ALA A 183 11.97 -5.88 0.85
N LEU A 184 13.21 -5.39 0.85
CA LEU A 184 13.50 -3.97 1.09
C LEU A 184 12.93 -3.08 -0.04
N LEU A 185 13.10 -3.48 -1.30
CA LEU A 185 12.52 -2.78 -2.44
C LEU A 185 10.98 -2.79 -2.39
N PHE A 186 10.38 -3.92 -2.02
CA PHE A 186 8.94 -4.07 -1.86
C PHE A 186 8.41 -3.13 -0.78
N GLY A 187 9.09 -3.04 0.37
CA GLY A 187 8.77 -2.07 1.41
C GLY A 187 8.89 -0.63 0.91
N PHE A 188 9.97 -0.30 0.19
CA PHE A 188 10.19 1.02 -0.37
C PHE A 188 9.10 1.44 -1.38
N VAL A 189 8.78 0.56 -2.33
CA VAL A 189 7.72 0.79 -3.33
C VAL A 189 6.34 0.83 -2.66
N GLY A 190 6.08 -0.05 -1.70
CA GLY A 190 4.84 -0.06 -0.93
C GLY A 190 4.63 1.24 -0.16
N ILE A 191 5.69 1.79 0.44
CA ILE A 191 5.66 3.10 1.09
C ILE A 191 5.35 4.23 0.09
N GLN A 192 5.95 4.19 -1.11
CA GLN A 192 5.65 5.18 -2.17
C GLN A 192 4.23 5.09 -2.69
N LEU A 193 3.71 3.88 -2.86
CA LEU A 193 2.31 3.66 -3.24
C LEU A 193 1.38 4.13 -2.10
N ALA A 194 1.75 3.87 -0.84
CA ALA A 194 1.01 4.36 0.33
C ALA A 194 1.01 5.89 0.45
N TRP A 195 1.99 6.56 -0.16
CA TRP A 195 1.99 8.01 -0.28
C TRP A 195 1.11 8.50 -1.42
N THR A 196 1.23 7.85 -2.57
CA THR A 196 0.44 8.10 -3.78
C THR A 196 -1.06 7.97 -3.56
N LEU A 197 -1.47 6.96 -2.79
CA LEU A 197 -2.87 6.70 -2.45
C LEU A 197 -3.42 7.62 -1.34
N ARG A 198 -2.61 8.57 -0.83
CA ARG A 198 -3.12 9.61 0.09
C ARG A 198 -4.20 10.45 -0.59
N PRO A 199 -5.26 10.83 0.14
CA PRO A 199 -5.46 10.60 1.58
C PRO A 199 -5.96 9.17 1.92
N PHE A 200 -5.21 8.45 2.76
CA PHE A 200 -5.67 7.21 3.40
C PHE A 200 -6.50 7.53 4.64
N LEU A 201 -5.99 8.44 5.47
CA LEU A 201 -6.69 9.15 6.52
C LEU A 201 -6.74 10.60 6.03
N GLY A 202 -7.87 11.02 5.50
CA GLY A 202 -8.08 12.39 5.05
C GLY A 202 -8.13 13.38 6.21
N ASP A 203 -7.97 14.65 5.86
CA ASP A 203 -8.01 15.76 6.80
C ASP A 203 -9.47 16.10 7.17
N ARG A 204 -9.72 16.53 8.41
CA ARG A 204 -11.08 16.79 8.94
C ARG A 204 -11.67 18.09 8.38
N ASN A 205 -10.83 18.97 7.85
CA ASN A 205 -11.21 20.31 7.36
C ASN A 205 -11.18 20.47 5.83
N GLU A 206 -10.87 19.42 5.07
CA GLU A 206 -10.95 19.45 3.61
C GLU A 206 -12.11 18.56 3.10
N PRO A 207 -12.79 18.94 2.00
CA PRO A 207 -13.81 18.10 1.39
C PRO A 207 -13.23 16.73 1.01
N PHE A 208 -14.03 15.67 1.15
CA PHE A 208 -13.66 14.32 0.75
C PHE A 208 -13.10 14.31 -0.68
N ARG A 209 -11.83 13.90 -0.83
CA ARG A 209 -11.15 13.77 -2.11
C ARG A 209 -10.64 12.35 -2.28
N VAL A 210 -10.98 11.74 -3.42
CA VAL A 210 -10.61 10.36 -3.76
C VAL A 210 -9.10 10.26 -4.04
N PHE A 211 -8.50 11.31 -4.62
CA PHE A 211 -7.06 11.46 -4.90
C PHE A 211 -6.57 12.86 -4.47
N GLY A 212 -5.42 12.95 -3.81
CA GLY A 212 -4.82 14.24 -3.41
C GLY A 212 -4.10 14.95 -4.57
N THR A 213 -3.99 16.29 -4.51
CA THR A 213 -3.19 17.09 -5.44
C THR A 213 -1.70 16.85 -5.14
N TYR A 214 -0.99 16.20 -6.06
CA TYR A 214 0.40 15.79 -5.87
C TYR A 214 1.36 16.97 -5.69
N ARG A 215 1.97 17.09 -4.50
CA ARG A 215 3.22 17.84 -4.27
C ARG A 215 4.11 17.11 -3.25
N GLY A 216 5.02 16.24 -3.73
CA GLY A 216 6.13 15.68 -2.92
C GLY A 216 6.14 14.15 -2.75
N ASN A 217 7.15 13.65 -2.02
CA ASN A 217 7.46 12.24 -1.76
C ASN A 217 7.24 11.89 -0.26
N PHE A 218 6.80 10.66 0.07
CA PHE A 218 6.65 10.12 1.44
C PHE A 218 7.78 10.49 2.37
N TYR A 219 9.02 10.32 1.91
CA TYR A 219 10.21 10.53 2.72
C TYR A 219 10.35 11.99 3.14
N ALA A 220 10.03 12.95 2.26
CA ALA A 220 10.08 14.37 2.58
C ALA A 220 9.04 14.75 3.64
N ALA A 221 7.88 14.11 3.62
CA ALA A 221 6.80 14.42 4.54
C ALA A 221 6.95 13.79 5.91
N ILE A 222 7.58 12.62 6.03
CA ILE A 222 7.97 12.10 7.35
C ILE A 222 8.97 13.06 8.00
N ILE A 223 10.00 13.50 7.27
CA ILE A 223 10.99 14.45 7.79
C ILE A 223 10.30 15.74 8.23
N TYR A 224 9.35 16.25 7.44
CA TYR A 224 8.56 17.41 7.80
C TYR A 224 7.71 17.19 9.05
N ALA A 225 6.98 16.06 9.13
CA ALA A 225 6.13 15.73 10.29
C ALA A 225 6.95 15.55 11.58
N VAL A 226 8.12 14.91 11.48
CA VAL A 226 9.05 14.76 12.60
C VAL A 226 9.59 16.12 13.04
N ASN A 227 10.01 16.97 12.10
CA ASN A 227 10.45 18.33 12.41
C ASN A 227 9.36 19.16 13.07
N GLN A 228 8.11 19.02 12.62
CA GLN A 228 6.98 19.75 13.18
C GLN A 228 6.58 19.25 14.58
N LEU A 229 6.68 17.93 14.82
CA LEU A 229 6.50 17.35 16.14
C LEU A 229 7.61 17.77 17.12
N MET A 230 8.85 17.88 16.63
CA MET A 230 9.98 18.36 17.43
C MET A 230 9.95 19.87 17.69
N GLN A 231 9.28 20.65 16.83
CA GLN A 231 9.23 22.11 16.93
C GLN A 231 8.05 22.66 17.74
N GLY A 232 7.14 21.82 18.24
CA GLY A 232 6.11 22.20 19.22
C GLY A 232 5.40 23.52 18.89
N ASP A 233 4.44 23.48 17.96
CA ASP A 233 3.61 24.61 17.51
C ASP A 233 4.33 25.82 16.89
N ALA A 234 4.38 25.82 15.55
CA ALA A 234 4.40 27.04 14.76
C ALA A 234 3.32 26.96 13.67
N LYS A 235 2.24 27.70 13.91
CA LYS A 235 1.22 28.29 13.01
C LYS A 235 1.23 27.83 11.53
N PRO A 236 0.07 27.49 10.92
CA PRO A 236 -0.01 27.13 9.51
C PRO A 236 0.45 28.31 8.64
N ALA A 237 1.65 28.20 8.07
CA ALA A 237 2.13 29.14 7.07
C ALA A 237 1.41 28.86 5.75
N ALA A 238 0.77 29.92 5.24
CA ALA A 238 -0.11 29.96 4.09
C ALA A 238 0.35 29.15 2.88
N LEU A 239 -0.65 28.62 2.15
CA LEU A 239 -0.48 28.04 0.82
C LEU A 239 0.50 28.89 -0.01
N PRO A 240 1.53 28.29 -0.65
CA PRO A 240 2.25 28.99 -1.70
C PRO A 240 1.23 29.38 -2.78
N ALA A 241 1.14 30.70 -3.01
CA ALA A 241 0.19 31.34 -3.89
C ALA A 241 0.02 30.57 -5.21
N LYS A 242 -1.26 30.44 -5.60
CA LYS A 242 -1.72 30.03 -6.93
C LYS A 242 -0.79 30.62 -8.00
N HIS A 243 0.08 29.81 -8.58
CA HIS A 243 0.77 30.20 -9.80
C HIS A 243 -0.28 30.11 -10.91
N ASP A 244 -0.92 31.25 -11.18
CA ASP A 244 -1.77 31.43 -12.34
C ASP A 244 -0.92 31.19 -13.60
N SER A 245 -0.93 29.95 -14.10
CA SER A 245 -0.40 29.60 -15.42
C SER A 245 -1.23 30.19 -16.59
N LEU A 246 -2.06 31.22 -16.33
CA LEU A 246 -2.95 31.87 -17.28
C LEU A 246 -2.59 33.35 -17.55
N ALA A 247 -1.34 33.75 -17.33
CA ALA A 247 -0.85 35.09 -17.66
C ALA A 247 0.11 35.14 -18.88
N ARG A 248 0.24 34.06 -19.67
CA ARG A 248 1.23 33.97 -20.77
C ARG A 248 0.63 33.78 -22.18
N PHE A 249 -0.67 34.05 -22.37
CA PHE A 249 -1.32 33.96 -23.69
C PHE A 249 -2.19 35.20 -23.99
N ARG A 250 -1.70 36.39 -23.67
CA ARG A 250 -2.35 37.67 -24.02
C ARG A 250 -1.38 38.67 -24.68
N GLY A 251 -0.57 38.16 -25.61
CA GLY A 251 0.48 38.95 -26.27
C GLY A 251 0.85 38.47 -27.67
N LEU A 252 -0.13 37.99 -28.45
CA LEU A 252 0.04 37.77 -29.89
C LEU A 252 -0.79 38.81 -30.65
N PRO A 253 -0.17 39.68 -31.47
CA PRO A 253 -0.90 40.66 -32.27
C PRO A 253 -1.42 39.96 -33.52
N PHE A 254 -2.66 39.48 -33.48
CA PHE A 254 -3.40 39.18 -34.71
C PHE A 254 -4.13 40.44 -35.14
N SER A 255 -3.58 41.13 -36.14
CA SER A 255 -4.24 42.21 -36.86
C SER A 255 -5.30 41.60 -37.78
N PRO A 256 -6.60 41.97 -37.67
CA PRO A 256 -7.55 41.64 -38.71
C PRO A 256 -7.39 42.66 -39.85
N ILE A 257 -7.16 42.12 -41.03
CA ILE A 257 -7.14 42.78 -42.32
C ILE A 257 -8.51 43.44 -42.59
N ASP A 258 -8.47 44.68 -43.09
CA ASP A 258 -9.62 45.44 -43.58
C ASP A 258 -10.43 44.66 -44.63
N THR A 259 -11.75 44.69 -44.51
CA THR A 259 -12.62 44.62 -45.70
C THR A 259 -13.84 45.52 -45.50
N VAL A 260 -13.95 46.44 -46.44
CA VAL A 260 -14.92 47.51 -46.68
C VAL A 260 -16.27 46.95 -47.14
N ALA A 261 -17.37 47.57 -46.68
CA ALA A 261 -18.62 47.88 -47.41
C ALA A 261 -19.66 48.34 -46.36
N ASP A 262 -19.87 49.64 -46.15
CA ASP A 262 -20.75 50.52 -46.94
C ASP A 262 -22.19 49.99 -47.10
N SER A 263 -23.11 50.51 -46.29
CA SER A 263 -24.38 51.06 -46.77
C SER A 263 -25.14 51.74 -45.63
N SER A 264 -25.37 53.02 -45.86
CA SER A 264 -26.30 53.96 -45.24
C SER A 264 -27.74 53.43 -45.12
N HIS A 265 -28.45 53.84 -44.07
CA HIS A 265 -29.71 54.61 -44.17
C HIS A 265 -30.29 55.00 -42.79
N HIS A 266 -30.49 56.32 -42.63
CA HIS A 266 -31.57 57.09 -41.95
C HIS A 266 -32.19 56.62 -40.61
N ARG A 267 -32.14 57.47 -39.54
CA ARG A 267 -33.18 58.45 -39.08
C ARG A 267 -34.55 57.81 -38.80
N GLU A 268 -35.29 58.08 -37.74
CA GLU A 268 -35.39 59.26 -36.87
C GLU A 268 -36.20 58.86 -35.60
N ARG A 269 -35.95 59.52 -34.47
CA ARG A 269 -37.00 59.78 -33.46
C ARG A 269 -37.32 61.27 -33.57
N GLN A 270 -38.63 61.55 -33.59
CA GLN A 270 -39.35 62.83 -33.73
C GLN A 270 -39.73 63.21 -35.15
#